data_AF-A0A932VJD3-F1
#
_entry.id   AF-A0A932VJD3-F1
#
_cell.length_a   1.000
_cell.length_b   1.000
_cell.length_c   1.000
_cell.angle_alpha   90.00
_cell.angle_beta   90.00
_cell.angle_gamma   90.00
#
_symmetry.space_group_name_H-M   'P 1'
#
loop_
_entity.id
_entity.type
_entity.pdbx_description
1 polymer ?
#
loop_
_entity_poly.entity_id
_entity_poly.type
_entity_poly.pdbx_seq_one_letter_code
_entity_poly.pdbx_strand_id
1 'polypeptide(L)'
;MRVTTYEHYIRDLLQHPDILELHRAEAHHFRRSRFVHCYAVGKLAYRLAVLTHANVTVTARAGFLHDWYHETHPHFRRLIDPDTHHFRQSVEAAKNYGESPEVLSAIRTHMWPWGRKRPRSREAWIVWVADNLTYVVDAWQSLKLSTREHMHELVYGPS
;
A
#
# COMPACT_ATOMS: atom_id res chain seq x y z
N MET A 1 -22.79 15.08 13.17
CA MET A 1 -21.79 14.02 12.89
C MET A 1 -20.45 14.70 12.69
N ARG A 2 -19.39 14.30 13.40
CA ARG A 2 -18.04 14.81 13.10
C ARG A 2 -17.59 14.16 11.79
N VAL A 3 -17.27 14.97 10.79
CA VAL A 3 -16.62 14.50 9.57
C VAL A 3 -15.20 14.09 9.97
N THR A 4 -14.95 12.80 10.14
CA THR A 4 -13.59 12.28 10.33
C THR A 4 -12.96 12.10 8.96
N THR A 5 -11.77 12.64 8.75
CA THR A 5 -11.02 12.43 7.50
C THR A 5 -10.22 11.13 7.56
N TYR A 6 -9.77 10.62 6.41
CA TYR A 6 -8.91 9.44 6.34
C TYR A 6 -7.67 9.58 7.26
N GLU A 7 -7.04 10.76 7.26
CA GLU A 7 -5.84 11.06 8.03
C GLU A 7 -6.07 10.98 9.55
N HIS A 8 -7.32 11.08 10.01
CA HIS A 8 -7.65 10.86 11.41
C HIS A 8 -7.34 9.42 11.85
N TYR A 9 -7.60 8.43 10.99
CA TYR A 9 -7.46 7.00 11.29
C TYR A 9 -6.02 6.50 11.22
N ILE A 10 -5.12 7.26 10.59
CA ILE A 10 -3.72 6.90 10.38
C ILE A 10 -2.75 7.94 10.94
N ARG A 11 -3.23 8.89 11.73
CA ARG A 11 -2.41 10.03 12.21
C ARG A 11 -1.16 9.57 12.94
N ASP A 12 -1.32 8.57 13.79
CA ASP A 12 -0.26 7.91 14.54
C ASP A 12 0.77 7.27 13.60
N LEU A 13 0.30 6.59 12.55
CA LEU A 13 1.16 5.96 11.55
C LEU A 13 1.93 6.99 10.71
N LEU A 14 1.31 8.12 10.38
CA LEU A 14 1.97 9.24 9.66
C LEU A 14 3.10 9.88 10.47
N GLN A 15 3.12 9.67 11.79
CA GLN A 15 4.15 10.17 12.70
C GLN A 15 5.17 9.08 13.08
N HIS A 16 4.99 7.85 12.59
CA HIS A 16 5.87 6.74 12.92
C HIS A 16 7.25 6.92 12.28
N PRO A 17 8.36 6.78 13.04
CA PRO A 17 9.71 6.96 12.51
C PRO A 17 10.00 6.14 11.26
N ASP A 18 9.66 4.85 11.26
CA ASP A 18 9.93 3.95 10.13
C ASP A 18 9.16 4.35 8.86
N ILE A 19 7.93 4.85 9.01
CA ILE A 19 7.10 5.32 7.88
C ILE A 19 7.67 6.62 7.31
N LEU A 20 8.13 7.52 8.18
CA LEU A 20 8.78 8.76 7.77
C LEU A 20 10.13 8.49 7.08
N GLU A 21 10.89 7.54 7.59
CA GLU A 21 12.14 7.10 6.96
C GLU A 21 11.89 6.50 5.58
N LEU A 22 10.91 5.58 5.47
CA LEU A 22 10.47 5.02 4.20
C LEU A 22 10.11 6.11 3.19
N HIS A 23 9.28 7.09 3.62
CA HIS A 23 8.88 8.19 2.77
C HIS A 23 10.06 9.02 2.26
N ARG A 24 11.03 9.32 3.13
CA ARG A 24 12.23 10.11 2.78
C ARG A 24 13.17 9.33 1.87
N ALA A 25 13.46 8.07 2.19
CA ALA A 25 14.37 7.22 1.40
C ALA A 25 13.87 7.09 -0.03
N GLU A 26 12.56 6.95 -0.22
CA GLU A 26 11.99 6.74 -1.55
C GLU A 26 11.79 8.01 -2.36
N ALA A 27 11.62 9.15 -1.70
CA ALA A 27 11.44 10.44 -2.37
C ALA A 27 12.64 10.81 -3.26
N HIS A 28 13.84 10.32 -2.95
CA HIS A 28 15.06 10.64 -3.70
C HIS A 28 15.41 9.64 -4.80
N HIS A 29 14.96 8.39 -4.68
CA HIS A 29 15.44 7.30 -5.54
C HIS A 29 14.38 6.73 -6.49
N PHE A 30 13.10 6.90 -6.17
CA PHE A 30 12.03 6.28 -6.95
C PHE A 30 11.08 7.33 -7.52
N ARG A 31 10.70 7.14 -8.80
CA ARG A 31 9.67 7.94 -9.47
C ARG A 31 8.31 7.86 -8.77
N ARG A 32 8.08 6.79 -7.99
CA ARG A 32 6.91 6.53 -7.14
C ARG A 32 7.37 5.85 -5.85
N SER A 33 7.03 6.43 -4.71
CA SER A 33 7.29 5.82 -3.39
C SER A 33 6.18 4.85 -3.01
N ARG A 34 6.54 3.73 -2.36
CA ARG A 34 5.62 2.81 -1.69
C ARG A 34 4.73 3.57 -0.71
N PHE A 35 5.27 4.60 -0.05
CA PHE A 35 4.48 5.50 0.79
C PHE A 35 3.28 6.10 0.05
N VAL A 36 3.49 6.66 -1.15
CA VAL A 36 2.42 7.28 -1.95
C VAL A 36 1.37 6.23 -2.37
N HIS A 37 1.82 5.05 -2.78
CA HIS A 37 0.94 3.95 -3.13
C HIS A 37 0.08 3.51 -1.93
N CYS A 38 0.72 3.19 -0.80
CA CYS A 38 0.03 2.78 0.44
C CYS A 38 -0.97 3.83 0.93
N TYR A 39 -0.60 5.12 0.85
CA TYR A 39 -1.49 6.22 1.20
C TYR A 39 -2.71 6.28 0.26
N ALA A 40 -2.52 6.10 -1.06
CA ALA A 40 -3.60 6.07 -2.03
C ALA A 40 -4.54 4.87 -1.80
N VAL A 41 -3.99 3.67 -1.56
CA VAL A 41 -4.76 2.45 -1.26
C VAL A 41 -5.58 2.64 0.01
N GLY A 42 -4.96 3.09 1.11
CA GLY A 42 -5.68 3.32 2.36
C GLY A 42 -6.79 4.38 2.24
N LYS A 43 -6.56 5.45 1.47
CA LYS A 43 -7.57 6.49 1.22
C LYS A 43 -8.75 5.98 0.39
N LEU A 44 -8.48 5.17 -0.63
CA LEU A 44 -9.53 4.53 -1.43
C LEU A 44 -10.30 3.50 -0.61
N ALA A 45 -9.61 2.65 0.14
CA ALA A 45 -10.21 1.67 1.04
C ALA A 45 -11.12 2.33 2.08
N TYR A 46 -10.68 3.44 2.70
CA TYR A 46 -11.50 4.25 3.59
C TYR A 46 -12.80 4.73 2.92
N ARG A 47 -12.71 5.28 1.69
CA ARG A 47 -13.88 5.75 0.94
C ARG A 47 -14.83 4.61 0.62
N LEU A 48 -14.31 3.47 0.16
CA LEU A 48 -15.11 2.27 -0.11
C LEU A 48 -15.78 1.76 1.16
N ALA A 49 -15.11 1.80 2.31
CA ALA A 49 -15.68 1.40 3.59
C ALA A 49 -16.81 2.32 4.04
N VAL A 50 -16.68 3.64 3.85
CA VAL A 50 -17.77 4.59 4.10
C VAL A 50 -18.97 4.28 3.21
N LEU A 51 -18.76 4.08 1.92
CA LEU A 51 -19.83 3.80 0.94
C LEU A 51 -20.53 2.46 1.20
N THR A 52 -19.79 1.48 1.69
CA THR A 52 -20.31 0.14 1.92
C THR A 52 -20.82 -0.04 3.35
N HIS A 53 -20.54 0.87 4.29
CA HIS A 53 -20.76 0.67 5.73
C HIS A 53 -19.92 -0.49 6.31
N ALA A 54 -18.66 -0.61 5.89
CA ALA A 54 -17.69 -1.48 6.51
C ALA A 54 -16.93 -0.76 7.64
N ASN A 55 -16.08 -1.47 8.39
CA ASN A 55 -15.26 -0.83 9.41
C ASN A 55 -14.19 0.08 8.78
N VAL A 56 -14.42 1.39 8.87
CA VAL A 56 -13.53 2.43 8.30
C VAL A 56 -12.15 2.45 8.94
N THR A 57 -12.04 2.15 10.24
CA THR A 57 -10.75 2.10 10.94
C THR A 57 -9.92 0.95 10.41
N VAL A 58 -10.50 -0.26 10.35
CA VAL A 58 -9.80 -1.46 9.88
C VAL A 58 -9.33 -1.29 8.44
N THR A 59 -10.21 -0.81 7.56
CA THR A 59 -9.88 -0.63 6.13
C THR A 59 -8.85 0.48 5.88
N ALA A 60 -8.97 1.63 6.55
CA ALA A 60 -8.02 2.72 6.42
C ALA A 60 -6.61 2.29 6.86
N ARG A 61 -6.50 1.63 8.01
CA ARG A 61 -5.23 1.19 8.58
C ARG A 61 -4.63 0.03 7.80
N ALA A 62 -5.42 -1.00 7.50
CA ALA A 62 -4.94 -2.13 6.71
C ALA A 62 -4.50 -1.71 5.31
N GLY A 63 -5.24 -0.81 4.64
CA GLY A 63 -4.83 -0.29 3.33
C GLY A 63 -3.55 0.53 3.38
N PHE A 64 -3.32 1.30 4.45
CA PHE A 64 -2.08 2.06 4.62
C PHE A 64 -0.87 1.16 4.95
N LEU A 65 -1.09 0.05 5.67
CA LEU A 65 -0.02 -0.81 6.17
C LEU A 65 0.24 -2.05 5.29
N HIS A 66 -0.53 -2.26 4.23
CA HIS A 66 -0.50 -3.54 3.50
C HIS A 66 0.89 -3.90 2.95
N ASP A 67 1.68 -2.89 2.61
CA ASP A 67 3.03 -2.98 2.04
C ASP A 67 4.11 -2.33 2.93
N TRP A 68 3.88 -2.29 4.25
CA TRP A 68 4.87 -1.79 5.21
C TRP A 68 5.96 -2.83 5.51
N TYR A 69 6.98 -2.91 4.64
CA TYR A 69 8.15 -3.79 4.82
C TYR A 69 9.48 -3.09 4.50
N HIS A 70 10.59 -3.61 5.03
CA HIS A 70 11.95 -3.09 4.79
C HIS A 70 12.76 -4.09 3.93
N GLU A 71 13.27 -3.63 2.78
CA GLU A 71 14.07 -4.44 1.85
C GLU A 71 15.42 -4.89 2.40
N THR A 72 15.91 -4.27 3.49
CA THR A 72 17.26 -4.43 4.03
C THR A 72 17.48 -5.65 4.92
N HIS A 73 16.53 -6.58 5.07
CA HIS A 73 16.75 -7.78 5.87
C HIS A 73 17.78 -8.72 5.20
N PRO A 74 18.98 -8.93 5.78
CA PRO A 74 20.14 -9.55 5.13
C PRO A 74 19.98 -11.06 4.83
N HIS A 75 18.92 -11.71 5.30
CA HIS A 75 18.75 -13.16 5.19
C HIS A 75 18.12 -13.66 3.88
N PHE A 76 17.66 -12.80 2.99
CA PHE A 76 16.68 -13.23 1.97
C PHE A 76 17.02 -12.95 0.51
N ARG A 77 18.29 -12.68 0.18
CA ARG A 77 18.77 -12.67 -1.23
C ARG A 77 18.75 -14.06 -1.93
N ARG A 78 18.22 -15.11 -1.30
CA ARG A 78 18.40 -16.51 -1.75
C ARG A 78 17.21 -17.46 -1.70
N LEU A 79 15.98 -17.00 -1.48
CA LEU A 79 14.82 -17.91 -1.46
C LEU A 79 13.78 -17.51 -2.52
N ILE A 80 13.44 -18.52 -3.30
CA ILE A 80 12.60 -18.54 -4.49
C ILE A 80 11.18 -18.10 -4.09
N ASP A 81 10.65 -17.05 -4.74
CA ASP A 81 9.31 -16.44 -4.63
C ASP A 81 9.25 -15.08 -3.88
N PRO A 82 9.54 -13.96 -4.60
CA PRO A 82 9.42 -12.59 -4.09
C PRO A 82 8.01 -12.26 -3.57
N ASP A 83 6.96 -12.78 -4.21
CA ASP A 83 5.58 -12.36 -3.97
C ASP A 83 5.03 -12.88 -2.62
N THR A 84 5.63 -13.93 -2.04
CA THR A 84 5.15 -14.54 -0.80
C THR A 84 5.67 -13.92 0.49
N HIS A 85 6.68 -13.03 0.42
CA HIS A 85 7.43 -12.58 1.59
C HIS A 85 7.06 -11.16 2.04
N HIS A 86 6.67 -10.28 1.12
CA HIS A 86 6.38 -8.87 1.42
C HIS A 86 5.16 -8.72 2.35
N PHE A 87 4.03 -9.34 2.03
CA PHE A 87 2.84 -9.26 2.89
C PHE A 87 3.05 -9.87 4.29
N ARG A 88 3.96 -10.86 4.44
CA ARG A 88 4.27 -11.45 5.76
C ARG A 88 5.02 -10.47 6.63
N GLN A 89 5.95 -9.72 6.05
CA GLN A 89 6.67 -8.66 6.74
C GLN A 89 5.72 -7.54 7.14
N SER A 90 4.82 -7.12 6.25
CA SER A 90 3.79 -6.13 6.57
C SER A 90 2.88 -6.57 7.72
N VAL A 91 2.47 -7.85 7.75
CA VAL A 91 1.71 -8.41 8.88
C VAL A 91 2.52 -8.37 10.17
N GLU A 92 3.81 -8.70 10.14
CA GLU A 92 4.65 -8.71 11.34
C GLU A 92 4.94 -7.28 11.84
N ALA A 93 5.22 -6.33 10.94
CA ALA A 93 5.39 -4.92 11.27
C ALA A 93 4.12 -4.34 11.91
N ALA A 94 2.96 -4.56 11.29
CA ALA A 94 1.66 -4.16 11.83
C ALA A 94 1.35 -4.82 13.18
N LYS A 95 1.75 -6.09 13.36
CA LYS A 95 1.57 -6.81 14.62
C LYS A 95 2.46 -6.24 15.72
N ASN A 96 3.72 -5.94 15.42
CA ASN A 96 4.67 -5.32 16.36
C ASN A 96 4.24 -3.90 16.74
N TYR A 97 3.59 -3.20 15.81
CA TYR A 97 2.96 -1.91 16.07
C TYR A 97 1.73 -2.01 17.00
N GLY A 98 1.12 -3.20 17.12
CA GLY A 98 -0.04 -3.43 17.98
C GLY A 98 -1.39 -3.31 17.27
N GLU A 99 -1.45 -3.54 15.96
CA GLU A 99 -2.70 -3.54 15.20
C GLU A 99 -3.67 -4.65 15.61
N SER A 100 -4.96 -4.41 15.35
CA SER A 100 -6.01 -5.38 15.67
C SER A 100 -5.95 -6.64 14.79
N PRO A 101 -6.45 -7.80 15.25
CA PRO A 101 -6.50 -9.02 14.46
C PRO A 101 -7.22 -8.86 13.11
N GLU A 102 -8.21 -7.98 13.03
CA GLU A 102 -8.95 -7.66 11.80
C GLU A 102 -8.07 -6.94 10.78
N VAL A 103 -7.27 -5.95 11.22
CA VAL A 103 -6.29 -5.26 10.38
C VAL A 103 -5.26 -6.25 9.85
N LEU A 104 -4.69 -7.08 10.73
CA LEU A 104 -3.72 -8.10 10.35
C LEU A 104 -4.30 -9.12 9.36
N SER A 105 -5.58 -9.48 9.50
CA SER A 105 -6.28 -10.39 8.59
C SER A 105 -6.47 -9.77 7.21
N ALA A 106 -6.84 -8.49 7.14
CA ALA A 106 -6.97 -7.75 5.89
C ALA A 106 -5.62 -7.64 5.16
N ILE A 107 -4.55 -7.25 5.88
CA ILE A 107 -3.18 -7.22 5.32
C ILE A 107 -2.76 -8.62 4.86
N ARG A 108 -3.08 -9.70 5.59
CA ARG A 108 -2.64 -11.04 5.18
C ARG A 108 -3.24 -11.53 3.85
N THR A 109 -4.37 -10.97 3.43
CA THR A 109 -5.16 -11.52 2.31
C THR A 109 -5.25 -10.57 1.10
N HIS A 110 -4.59 -9.41 1.14
CA HIS A 110 -4.63 -8.42 0.06
C HIS A 110 -3.97 -8.88 -1.25
N MET A 111 -3.13 -9.94 -1.21
CA MET A 111 -2.47 -10.50 -2.40
C MET A 111 -3.23 -11.65 -3.07
N TRP A 112 -4.51 -11.89 -2.76
CA TRP A 112 -5.28 -12.92 -3.46
C TRP A 112 -5.35 -12.64 -4.98
N PRO A 113 -5.31 -13.64 -5.89
CA PRO A 113 -5.12 -15.07 -5.68
C PRO A 113 -3.67 -15.52 -5.46
N TRP A 114 -2.66 -14.68 -5.71
CA TRP A 114 -1.23 -15.02 -5.58
C TRP A 114 -0.83 -15.47 -4.17
N GLY A 115 -1.32 -14.77 -3.14
CA GLY A 115 -1.13 -15.14 -1.73
C GLY A 115 -1.86 -16.42 -1.30
N ARG A 116 -2.61 -17.07 -2.21
CA ARG A 116 -3.39 -18.33 -2.04
C ARG A 116 -4.46 -18.32 -0.94
N LYS A 117 -4.52 -17.28 -0.10
CA LYS A 117 -5.53 -17.09 0.95
C LYS A 117 -6.53 -16.04 0.50
N ARG A 118 -7.80 -16.44 0.37
CA ARG A 118 -8.90 -15.52 0.03
C ARG A 118 -9.25 -14.60 1.20
N PRO A 119 -9.64 -13.33 0.92
CA PRO A 119 -10.25 -12.46 1.92
C PRO A 119 -11.50 -13.11 2.54
N ARG A 120 -11.64 -13.01 3.86
CA ARG A 120 -12.75 -13.59 4.62
C ARG A 120 -13.67 -12.56 5.25
N SER A 121 -13.24 -11.31 5.32
CA SER A 121 -14.03 -10.18 5.82
C SER A 121 -14.30 -9.19 4.71
N ARG A 122 -15.30 -8.34 4.92
CA ARG A 122 -15.66 -7.28 3.99
C ARG A 122 -14.53 -6.26 3.87
N GLU A 123 -13.88 -5.95 4.98
CA GLU A 123 -12.74 -5.05 5.07
C GLU A 123 -11.56 -5.57 4.25
N ALA A 124 -11.27 -6.88 4.34
CA ALA A 124 -10.21 -7.50 3.57
C ALA A 124 -10.49 -7.46 2.06
N TRP A 125 -11.74 -7.68 1.65
CA TRP A 125 -12.15 -7.50 0.25
C TRP A 125 -11.99 -6.06 -0.22
N ILE A 126 -12.34 -5.08 0.62
CA ILE A 126 -12.20 -3.66 0.29
C ILE A 126 -10.73 -3.29 0.09
N VAL A 127 -9.83 -3.75 0.98
CA VAL A 127 -8.39 -3.51 0.86
C VAL A 127 -7.85 -4.14 -0.42
N TRP A 128 -8.23 -5.39 -0.71
CA TRP A 128 -7.86 -6.08 -1.94
C TRP A 128 -8.29 -5.32 -3.20
N VAL A 129 -9.54 -4.86 -3.27
CA VAL A 129 -10.05 -4.08 -4.41
C VAL A 129 -9.31 -2.75 -4.53
N ALA A 130 -9.11 -2.05 -3.42
CA ALA A 130 -8.45 -0.74 -3.42
C ALA A 130 -7.00 -0.83 -3.91
N ASP A 131 -6.28 -1.85 -3.48
CA ASP A 131 -4.92 -2.15 -3.92
C ASP A 131 -4.85 -2.40 -5.43
N ASN A 132 -5.65 -3.35 -5.93
CA ASN A 132 -5.68 -3.70 -7.36
C ASN A 132 -6.07 -2.49 -8.25
N LEU A 133 -7.04 -1.68 -7.84
CA LEU A 133 -7.42 -0.48 -8.60
C LEU A 133 -6.31 0.56 -8.60
N THR A 134 -5.65 0.77 -7.47
CA THR A 134 -4.55 1.74 -7.35
C THR A 134 -3.36 1.30 -8.18
N TYR A 135 -3.02 0.01 -8.17
CA TYR A 135 -1.99 -0.57 -9.03
C TYR A 135 -2.24 -0.29 -10.52
N VAL A 136 -3.48 -0.47 -11.00
CA VAL A 136 -3.86 -0.16 -12.39
C VAL A 136 -3.68 1.33 -12.71
N VAL A 137 -4.08 2.21 -11.80
CA VAL A 137 -3.90 3.67 -11.96
C VAL A 137 -2.42 4.04 -12.00
N ASP A 138 -1.62 3.43 -11.13
CA ASP A 138 -0.17 3.67 -11.06
C ASP A 138 0.54 3.18 -12.32
N ALA A 139 0.19 2.00 -12.82
CA ALA A 139 0.70 1.48 -14.08
C ALA A 139 0.33 2.40 -15.27
N TRP A 140 -0.91 2.86 -15.35
CA TRP A 140 -1.36 3.76 -16.40
C TRP A 140 -0.65 5.12 -16.37
N GLN A 141 -0.45 5.68 -15.18
CA GLN A 141 0.28 6.93 -15.00
C GLN A 141 1.75 6.77 -15.38
N SER A 142 2.36 5.63 -15.06
CA SER A 142 3.75 5.32 -15.43
C SER A 142 3.92 5.19 -16.95
N LEU A 143 2.96 4.53 -17.63
CA LEU A 143 2.95 4.44 -19.08
C LEU A 143 2.87 5.82 -19.75
N LYS A 144 1.96 6.69 -19.27
CA LYS A 144 1.83 8.06 -19.79
C LYS A 144 3.10 8.88 -19.65
N LEU A 145 3.82 8.73 -18.53
CA LEU A 145 5.09 9.43 -18.32
C LEU A 145 6.16 8.93 -19.29
N SER A 146 6.29 7.61 -19.45
CA SER A 146 7.21 7.00 -20.43
C SER A 146 6.94 7.47 -21.86
N THR A 147 5.66 7.48 -22.29
CA THR A 147 5.30 7.99 -23.63
C THR A 147 5.62 9.48 -23.79
N ARG A 148 5.40 10.30 -22.74
CA ARG A 148 5.72 11.73 -22.77
C ARG A 148 7.22 11.99 -22.88
N GLU A 149 8.04 11.24 -22.14
CA GLU A 149 9.50 11.33 -22.21
C GLU A 149 10.01 10.91 -23.58
N HIS A 150 9.53 9.78 -24.10
CA HIS A 150 9.87 9.32 -25.44
C HIS A 150 9.46 10.33 -26.52
N MET A 151 8.27 10.95 -26.40
CA MET A 151 7.85 12.02 -27.30
C MET A 151 8.70 13.28 -27.16
N HIS A 152 9.12 13.65 -25.96
CA HIS A 152 10.02 14.78 -25.75
C HIS A 152 11.38 14.52 -26.41
N GLU A 153 11.93 13.32 -26.26
CA GLU A 153 13.19 12.91 -26.88
C GLU A 153 13.09 12.90 -28.42
N LEU A 154 11.97 12.44 -28.99
CA LEU A 154 11.74 12.47 -30.44
C LEU A 154 11.63 13.91 -31.00
N VAL A 155 11.09 14.86 -30.23
CA VAL A 155 10.84 16.23 -30.70
C VAL A 155 12.03 17.16 -30.42
N TYR A 156 12.70 17.00 -29.28
CA TYR A 156 13.72 17.93 -28.79
C TYR A 156 15.13 17.31 -28.70
N GLY A 157 15.26 16.01 -28.98
CA GLY A 157 16.50 15.25 -28.76
C GLY A 157 16.68 14.83 -27.30
N PRO A 158 17.68 13.96 -27.01
CA PRO A 158 18.02 13.58 -25.65
C PRO A 158 18.54 14.81 -24.88
N SER A 159 18.04 14.98 -23.65
CA SER A 159 18.44 16.04 -22.70
C SER A 159 19.75 15.73 -22.00
#